data_AF-A0A4U5ZK44-F1
#
_entry.id   AF-A0A4U5ZK44-F1
#
_cell.length_a   1.000
_cell.length_b   1.000
_cell.length_c   1.000
_cell.angle_alpha   90.00
_cell.angle_beta   90.00
_cell.angle_gamma   90.00
#
_symmetry.space_group_name_H-M   'P 1'
#
loop_
_entity.id
_entity.type
_entity.pdbx_description
1 polymer ?
#
loop_
_entity_poly.entity_id
_entity_poly.type
_entity_poly.pdbx_seq_one_letter_code
_entity_poly.pdbx_strand_id
1 'polypeptide(L)' 'MTKVLTDSRSIRIKGRSFLAVVLSPEHPLDDWIARLDDLAARSAGFFLGRPVVLDVSEIDIDR' A
#
# COMPACT_ATOMS: atom_id res chain seq x y z
N MET A 1 -15.10 30.97 -29.01
CA MET A 1 -13.97 30.02 -29.10
C MET A 1 -14.23 28.90 -28.10
N THR A 2 -14.86 27.81 -28.53
CA THR A 2 -15.29 26.70 -27.67
C THR A 2 -14.11 25.75 -27.43
N LYS A 3 -13.67 25.65 -26.17
CA LYS A 3 -12.60 24.76 -25.73
C LYS A 3 -13.14 23.33 -25.66
N VAL A 4 -12.67 22.45 -26.55
CA VAL A 4 -12.95 21.01 -26.49
C VAL A 4 -12.22 20.46 -25.26
N LEU A 5 -12.97 19.95 -24.28
CA LEU A 5 -12.47 19.51 -22.96
C LEU A 5 -12.23 18.00 -22.85
N THR A 6 -12.34 17.25 -23.95
CA THR A 6 -12.22 15.79 -23.90
C THR A 6 -11.03 15.36 -24.74
N ASP A 7 -9.88 15.16 -24.10
CA ASP A 7 -8.87 14.26 -24.66
C ASP A 7 -9.47 12.86 -24.58
N SER A 8 -10.08 12.40 -25.68
CA SER A 8 -10.83 11.14 -25.77
C SER A 8 -9.94 9.89 -25.76
N ARG A 9 -8.74 9.98 -25.16
CA ARG A 9 -7.84 8.85 -24.99
C ARG A 9 -8.41 7.98 -23.88
N SER A 10 -8.91 6.81 -24.28
CA SER A 10 -9.34 5.79 -23.33
C SER A 10 -8.20 5.41 -22.39
N ILE A 11 -8.51 5.30 -21.10
CA ILE A 11 -7.56 4.80 -20.10
C ILE A 11 -7.25 3.35 -20.48
N ARG A 12 -5.97 3.05 -20.72
CA ARG A 12 -5.54 1.69 -20.99
C ARG A 12 -5.44 0.92 -19.68
N ILE A 13 -6.36 0.00 -19.47
CA ILE A 13 -6.33 -0.93 -18.34
C ILE A 13 -5.45 -2.14 -18.73
N LYS A 14 -4.50 -2.52 -17.89
CA LYS A 14 -3.72 -3.75 -18.02
C LYS A 14 -3.71 -4.50 -16.69
N GLY A 15 -4.22 -5.72 -16.66
CA GLY A 15 -4.08 -6.61 -15.51
C GLY A 15 -2.72 -7.29 -15.51
N ARG A 16 -2.08 -7.39 -14.33
CA ARG A 16 -0.92 -8.26 -14.10
C ARG A 16 -0.94 -8.74 -12.65
N SER A 17 -0.54 -10.00 -12.44
CA SER A 17 -0.24 -10.51 -11.10
C SER A 17 1.20 -10.19 -10.75
N PHE A 18 1.46 -9.90 -9.47
CA PHE A 18 2.81 -9.72 -8.94
C PHE A 18 2.85 -10.25 -7.50
N LEU A 19 4.03 -10.59 -7.04
CA LEU A 19 4.24 -11.03 -5.66
C LEU A 19 4.43 -9.80 -4.77
N ALA A 20 3.71 -9.77 -3.65
CA ALA A 20 3.82 -8.73 -2.63
C ALA A 20 3.96 -9.37 -1.25
N VAL A 21 4.65 -8.67 -0.35
CA VAL A 21 4.60 -8.98 1.09
C VAL A 21 3.34 -8.33 1.65
N VAL A 22 2.51 -9.10 2.35
CA VAL A 22 1.34 -8.57 3.04
C VAL A 22 1.69 -8.41 4.51
N LEU A 23 1.42 -7.23 5.06
CA LEU A 23 1.52 -6.91 6.47
C LEU A 23 0.11 -6.84 7.04
N SER A 24 -0.15 -7.64 8.08
CA SER A 24 -1.42 -7.63 8.81
C SER A 24 -1.16 -7.04 10.20
N PRO A 25 -1.71 -5.85 10.50
CA PRO A 25 -1.56 -5.23 11.80
C PRO A 25 -2.35 -5.98 12.87
N GLU A 26 -1.77 -6.00 14.06
CA GLU A 26 -2.40 -6.54 15.26
C GLU A 26 -2.64 -5.39 16.24
N HIS A 27 -3.72 -5.45 17.01
CA HIS A 27 -3.93 -4.50 18.09
C HIS A 27 -2.96 -4.77 19.26
N PRO A 28 -2.48 -3.72 19.96
CA PRO A 28 -2.69 -2.29 19.71
C PRO A 28 -1.91 -1.77 18.49
N LEU A 29 -2.54 -0.89 17.69
CA LEU A 29 -1.95 -0.42 16.43
C LEU A 29 -0.67 0.41 16.65
N ASP A 30 -0.63 1.25 17.69
CA ASP A 30 0.53 2.09 17.99
C ASP A 30 1.79 1.25 18.25
N ASP A 31 1.65 0.18 19.05
CA ASP A 31 2.73 -0.76 19.34
C ASP A 31 3.16 -1.52 18.08
N TRP A 32 2.19 -1.91 17.24
CA TRP A 32 2.49 -2.58 15.99
C TRP A 32 3.27 -1.68 15.01
N ILE A 33 2.89 -0.41 14.90
CA ILE A 33 3.60 0.58 14.06
C ILE A 33 5.04 0.77 14.56
N ALA A 34 5.25 0.93 15.87
CA ALA A 34 6.59 1.05 16.44
C ALA A 34 7.47 -0.16 16.13
N ARG A 35 6.91 -1.38 16.18
CA ARG A 35 7.63 -2.61 15.82
C ARG A 35 7.94 -2.70 14.32
N LEU A 36 7.06 -2.17 13.46
CA LEU A 36 7.30 -2.08 12.02
C LEU A 36 8.47 -1.14 11.71
N ASP A 37 8.52 0.02 12.36
CA ASP A 37 9.64 0.97 12.20
C ASP A 37 10.98 0.34 12.63
N ASP A 38 10.98 -0.33 13.78
CA ASP A 38 12.11 -1.12 14.28
C ASP A 38 12.56 -2.19 13.28
N LEU A 39 11.61 -2.90 12.66
CA LEU A 39 11.88 -3.92 11.66
C LEU A 39 12.48 -3.29 10.39
N ALA A 40 11.92 -2.18 9.93
CA ALA A 40 12.39 -1.45 8.76
C ALA A 40 13.82 -0.92 8.96
N ALA A 41 14.12 -0.37 10.15
CA ALA A 41 15.44 0.14 10.49
C ALA A 41 16.52 -0.95 10.49
N ARG A 42 16.21 -2.15 11.01
CA ARG A 42 17.15 -3.28 11.03
C ARG A 42 17.25 -4.02 9.70
N SER A 43 16.23 -3.90 8.85
CA SER A 43 16.03 -4.77 7.69
C SER A 43 15.86 -3.97 6.40
N ALA A 44 16.63 -2.89 6.22
CA ALA A 44 16.55 -2.05 5.02
C ALA A 44 16.52 -2.88 3.73
N GLY A 45 17.34 -3.95 3.64
CA GLY A 45 17.35 -4.87 2.49
C GLY A 45 16.07 -5.66 2.24
N PHE A 46 15.24 -5.91 3.26
CA PHE A 46 14.05 -6.75 3.15
C PHE A 46 12.92 -6.07 2.36
N PHE A 47 12.78 -4.75 2.51
CA PHE A 47 11.71 -3.97 1.88
C PHE A 47 12.15 -3.30 0.57
N LEU A 48 13.46 -3.23 0.30
CA LEU A 48 13.97 -2.63 -0.92
C LEU A 48 13.52 -3.40 -2.17
N GLY A 49 12.87 -2.68 -3.09
CA GLY A 49 12.47 -3.21 -4.41
C GLY A 49 11.31 -4.22 -4.37
N ARG A 50 10.65 -4.42 -3.23
CA ARG A 50 9.54 -5.37 -3.06
C ARG A 50 8.24 -4.64 -2.80
N PRO A 51 7.16 -4.92 -3.54
CA PRO A 51 5.84 -4.42 -3.20
C PRO A 51 5.41 -4.91 -1.82
N VAL A 52 4.86 -4.00 -1.02
CA VAL A 52 4.28 -4.30 0.30
C VAL A 52 2.83 -3.83 0.30
N VAL A 53 1.95 -4.66 0.82
CA VAL A 53 0.53 -4.35 1.03
C VAL A 53 0.29 -4.33 2.53
N LEU A 54 -0.25 -3.22 3.04
CA LEU A 54 -0.80 -3.18 4.38
C LEU A 54 -2.26 -3.60 4.29
N ASP A 55 -2.60 -4.73 4.91
CA ASP A 55 -3.96 -5.22 4.98
C ASP A 55 -4.65 -4.61 6.20
N VAL A 56 -5.57 -3.68 5.97
CA VAL A 56 -6.33 -2.99 7.02
C VAL A 56 -7.74 -3.55 7.19
N SER A 57 -8.05 -4.68 6.57
CA SER A 57 -9.41 -5.25 6.57
C SER A 57 -9.94 -5.59 7.96
N GLU A 58 -9.04 -5.96 8.88
CA GLU A 58 -9.36 -6.35 10.27
C GLU A 58 -9.12 -5.23 11.28
N ILE A 59 -8.78 -4.01 10.83
CA ILE A 59 -8.65 -2.86 11.73
C ILE A 59 -10.03 -2.24 11.93
N ASP A 60 -10.49 -2.18 13.18
CA ASP A 60 -11.66 -1.40 13.51
C ASP A 60 -11.32 0.09 13.45
N ILE A 61 -11.97 0.82 12.54
CA ILE A 61 -11.81 2.27 12.40
C ILE A 61 -12.97 2.91 13.15
N ASP A 62 -12.71 3.36 14.38
CA ASP A 62 -13.68 4.14 15.14
C ASP A 62 -13.97 5.45 14.39
N ARG A 63 -15.25 5.79 14.23
CA ARG A 63 -15.74 6.79 13.26
C ARG A 63 -16.03 8.15 13.87
#